data_AF-G0R4W2-F1
#
_entry.id   AF-G0R4W2-F1
#
_cell.length_a   1.000
_cell.length_b   1.000
_cell.length_c   1.000
_cell.angle_alpha   90.00
_cell.angle_beta   90.00
_cell.angle_gamma   90.00
#
_symmetry.space_group_name_H-M   'P 1'
#
loop_
_entity.id
_entity.type
_entity.pdbx_description
1 polymer ?
#
loop_
_entity_poly.entity_id
_entity_poly.type
_entity_poly.pdbx_seq_one_letter_code
_entity_poly.pdbx_strand_id
1 'polypeptide(L)'
;MYFRKCIQGEIYQNITQTKQICYQCLSGSYSLIEPLNNVKQECKQCPFDKARECANNTIVLKDGYWRLGNDYDLIDYCENKPENCLPQEPNQCLLGHIGPLCEQCDVLGEKWDISYSSTGDYDCAPSGIKYVTADITFLMKPNI
;
A
#
# COMPACT_ATOMS: atom_id res chain seq x y z
N MET A 1 -9.89 30.50 18.20
CA MET A 1 -8.61 29.88 17.81
C MET A 1 -8.79 28.37 17.94
N TYR A 2 -8.86 27.65 16.83
CA TYR A 2 -9.00 26.19 16.81
C TYR A 2 -7.60 25.58 16.64
N PHE A 3 -7.17 24.72 17.55
CA PHE A 3 -5.99 23.90 17.33
C PHE A 3 -6.35 22.81 16.31
N ARG A 4 -5.51 22.62 15.29
CA ARG A 4 -5.73 21.54 14.31
C ARG A 4 -5.70 20.19 15.01
N LYS A 5 -6.43 19.22 14.46
CA LYS A 5 -6.27 17.82 14.85
C LYS A 5 -4.92 17.30 14.37
N CYS A 6 -4.33 16.37 15.11
CA CYS A 6 -3.15 15.65 14.64
C CYS A 6 -3.58 14.64 13.57
N ILE A 7 -2.68 14.33 12.66
CA ILE A 7 -2.92 13.44 11.51
C ILE A 7 -2.06 12.19 11.60
N GLN A 8 -2.33 11.17 10.76
CA GLN A 8 -1.42 10.02 10.60
C GLN A 8 0.04 10.49 10.44
N GLY A 9 0.95 9.78 11.09
CA GLY A 9 2.36 10.15 11.20
C GLY A 9 2.69 11.12 12.32
N GLU A 10 1.67 11.55 13.08
CA GLU A 10 1.82 12.33 14.31
C GLU A 10 1.23 11.57 15.51
N ILE A 11 1.52 12.07 16.72
CA ILE A 11 0.91 11.64 17.97
C ILE A 11 0.58 12.86 18.84
N TYR A 12 -0.41 12.72 19.73
CA TYR A 12 -0.65 13.72 20.76
C TYR A 12 0.43 13.63 21.85
N GLN A 13 1.19 14.70 22.04
CA GLN A 13 2.19 14.82 23.11
C GLN A 13 1.77 15.88 24.13
N ASN A 14 1.69 15.49 25.40
CA ASN A 14 1.43 16.41 26.50
C ASN A 14 2.68 17.25 26.80
N ILE A 15 2.57 18.58 26.68
CA ILE A 15 3.63 19.52 27.12
C ILE A 15 3.36 20.00 28.53
N THR A 16 2.08 20.13 28.90
CA THR A 16 1.62 20.38 30.26
C THR A 16 0.40 19.49 30.55
N GLN A 17 -0.14 19.55 31.78
CA GLN A 17 -1.38 18.85 32.12
C GLN A 17 -2.60 19.28 31.28
N THR A 18 -2.56 20.48 30.68
CA THR A 18 -3.69 21.08 29.95
C THR A 18 -3.38 21.35 28.47
N LYS A 19 -2.14 21.14 28.03
CA LYS A 19 -1.70 21.47 26.67
C LYS A 19 -1.06 20.27 25.99
N GLN A 20 -1.62 19.94 24.84
CA GLN A 20 -1.11 18.95 23.90
C GLN A 20 -0.63 19.60 22.62
N ILE A 21 0.35 18.99 22.00
CA ILE A 21 0.82 19.31 20.65
C ILE A 21 0.80 18.06 19.77
N CYS A 22 0.81 18.26 18.46
CA CYS A 22 1.05 17.19 17.52
C CYS A 22 2.57 17.01 17.38
N TYR A 23 3.08 15.89 17.84
CA TYR A 23 4.47 15.50 17.66
C TYR A 23 4.58 14.58 16.45
N GLN A 24 5.41 14.95 15.49
CA GLN A 24 5.62 14.19 14.25
C GLN A 24 6.62 13.06 14.48
N CYS A 25 6.32 11.87 13.99
CA CYS A 25 7.24 10.73 14.04
C CYS A 25 8.42 10.95 13.08
N LEU A 26 9.60 11.14 13.64
CA LEU A 26 10.83 11.40 12.90
C LEU A 26 11.36 10.13 12.23
N SER A 27 12.33 10.30 11.33
CA SER A 27 13.05 9.18 10.69
C SER A 27 13.52 8.16 11.73
N GLY A 28 13.25 6.88 11.45
CA GLY A 28 13.44 5.79 12.41
C GLY A 28 12.17 5.41 13.18
N SER A 29 11.08 6.16 13.02
CA SER A 29 9.81 5.88 13.67
C SER A 29 8.60 6.28 12.81
N TYR A 30 7.43 5.70 13.12
CA TYR A 30 6.21 5.93 12.36
C TYR A 30 4.93 5.84 13.21
N SER A 31 3.81 6.32 12.68
CA SER A 31 2.46 6.11 13.19
C SER A 31 1.48 5.99 12.02
N LEU A 32 0.86 4.82 11.85
CA LEU A 32 -0.12 4.56 10.77
C LEU A 32 -1.57 4.81 11.20
N ILE A 33 -1.81 5.03 12.49
CA ILE A 33 -3.16 5.22 13.01
C ILE A 33 -3.51 6.70 13.11
N GLU A 34 -4.78 7.03 12.92
CA GLU A 34 -5.26 8.39 13.16
C GLU A 34 -5.09 8.73 14.65
N PRO A 35 -4.50 9.89 15.00
CA PRO A 35 -4.31 10.28 16.38
C PRO A 35 -5.61 10.47 17.14
N LEU A 36 -5.71 9.87 18.32
CA LEU A 36 -6.86 9.99 19.22
C LEU A 36 -6.46 10.80 20.46
N ASN A 37 -7.21 11.87 20.70
CA ASN A 37 -7.00 12.69 21.89
C ASN A 37 -7.30 11.85 23.16
N ASN A 38 -6.49 12.04 24.21
CA ASN A 38 -6.55 11.32 25.48
C ASN A 38 -6.26 9.82 25.41
N VAL A 39 -5.79 9.31 24.26
CA VAL A 39 -5.21 7.97 24.15
C VAL A 39 -3.71 8.11 24.14
N LYS A 40 -3.03 7.29 24.96
CA LYS A 40 -1.57 7.24 24.91
C LYS A 40 -1.15 6.61 23.58
N GLN A 41 -0.49 7.40 22.74
CA GLN A 41 0.06 6.97 21.47
C GLN A 41 1.57 7.23 21.47
N GLU A 42 2.30 6.42 20.71
CA GLU A 42 3.74 6.54 20.57
C GLU A 42 4.14 6.25 19.13
N CYS A 43 5.22 6.90 18.69
CA CYS A 43 5.83 6.58 17.41
C CYS A 43 6.49 5.21 17.51
N LYS A 44 5.98 4.25 16.73
CA LYS A 44 6.52 2.89 16.63
C LYS A 44 7.89 2.95 15.97
N GLN A 45 8.84 2.16 16.47
CA GLN A 45 10.17 2.06 15.85
C GLN A 45 10.07 1.32 14.51
N CYS A 46 10.89 1.71 13.53
CA CYS A 46 10.92 0.98 12.25
C CYS A 46 11.32 -0.48 12.47
N PRO A 47 10.66 -1.45 11.82
CA PRO A 47 11.12 -2.83 11.74
C PRO A 47 12.25 -2.93 10.71
N PHE A 48 13.47 -2.50 11.07
CA PHE A 48 14.62 -2.43 10.16
C PHE A 48 15.11 -3.78 9.63
N ASP A 49 14.63 -4.90 10.19
CA ASP A 49 14.79 -6.23 9.63
C ASP A 49 14.01 -6.39 8.31
N LYS A 50 12.82 -5.78 8.21
CA LYS A 50 11.89 -5.90 7.06
C LYS A 50 11.74 -4.62 6.23
N ALA A 51 12.09 -3.47 6.79
CA ALA A 51 11.97 -2.16 6.17
C ALA A 51 13.34 -1.52 5.94
N ARG A 52 13.48 -0.77 4.84
CA ARG A 52 14.67 0.05 4.55
C ARG A 52 14.68 1.30 5.41
N GLU A 53 13.53 1.97 5.48
CA GLU A 53 13.33 3.19 6.23
C GLU A 53 11.85 3.38 6.59
N CYS A 54 11.59 4.21 7.60
CA CYS A 54 10.25 4.67 7.92
C CYS A 54 10.31 6.07 8.55
N ALA A 55 9.27 6.85 8.30
CA ALA A 55 9.09 8.19 8.84
C ALA A 55 7.61 8.58 8.72
N ASN A 56 7.10 9.41 9.63
CA ASN A 56 5.72 9.87 9.62
C ASN A 56 4.73 8.69 9.56
N ASN A 57 3.95 8.58 8.48
CA ASN A 57 2.99 7.51 8.21
C ASN A 57 3.47 6.53 7.12
N THR A 58 4.76 6.52 6.82
CA THR A 58 5.32 5.73 5.71
C THR A 58 6.31 4.70 6.23
N ILE A 59 6.21 3.48 5.70
CA ILE A 59 7.19 2.41 5.87
C ILE A 59 7.61 1.95 4.48
N VAL A 60 8.88 2.07 4.16
CA VAL A 60 9.46 1.59 2.89
C VAL A 60 10.02 0.20 3.15
N LEU A 61 9.44 -0.82 2.51
CA LEU A 61 9.84 -2.20 2.72
C LEU A 61 11.19 -2.50 2.05
N LYS A 62 11.82 -3.60 2.45
CA LYS A 62 12.88 -4.24 1.66
C LYS A 62 12.24 -5.10 0.56
N ASP A 63 13.02 -5.44 -0.46
CA ASP A 63 12.56 -6.41 -1.47
C ASP A 63 12.25 -7.75 -0.81
N GLY A 64 11.27 -8.49 -1.36
CA GLY A 64 10.83 -9.76 -0.78
C GLY A 64 9.85 -9.63 0.39
N TYR A 65 9.45 -8.43 0.78
CA TYR A 65 8.45 -8.22 1.83
C TYR A 65 7.17 -7.61 1.28
N TRP A 66 6.05 -8.01 1.87
CA TRP A 66 4.72 -7.59 1.50
C TRP A 66 3.91 -7.17 2.74
N ARG A 67 2.94 -6.28 2.54
CA ARG A 67 1.91 -5.94 3.52
C ARG A 67 0.60 -5.64 2.79
N LEU A 68 -0.51 -5.71 3.52
CA LEU A 68 -1.85 -5.49 2.96
C LEU A 68 -2.05 -4.08 2.39
N GLY A 69 -1.39 -3.07 2.97
CA GLY A 69 -1.47 -1.69 2.51
C GLY A 69 -0.72 -0.74 3.42
N ASN A 70 -0.79 0.55 3.12
CA ASN A 70 0.03 1.55 3.80
C ASN A 70 -0.32 1.79 5.26
N ASP A 71 -1.56 1.48 5.66
CA ASP A 71 -2.06 1.63 7.03
C ASP A 71 -1.78 0.41 7.93
N TYR A 72 -1.20 -0.66 7.36
CA TYR A 72 -0.87 -1.89 8.09
C TYR A 72 0.63 -1.99 8.35
N ASP A 73 0.98 -2.42 9.56
CA ASP A 73 2.35 -2.68 10.00
C ASP A 73 2.64 -4.18 10.19
N LEU A 74 1.68 -5.04 9.82
CA LEU A 74 1.94 -6.46 9.61
C LEU A 74 2.66 -6.64 8.28
N ILE A 75 3.94 -7.00 8.38
CA ILE A 75 4.85 -7.15 7.25
C ILE A 75 5.35 -8.59 7.22
N ASP A 76 5.08 -9.27 6.11
CA ASP A 76 5.39 -10.68 5.90
C ASP A 76 6.39 -10.84 4.76
N TYR A 77 7.20 -11.90 4.82
CA TYR A 77 8.14 -12.25 3.77
C TYR A 77 7.44 -13.11 2.72
N CYS A 78 7.74 -12.89 1.45
CA CYS A 78 7.17 -13.62 0.32
C CYS A 78 7.96 -14.91 0.09
N GLU A 79 7.63 -15.93 0.90
CA GLU A 79 8.38 -17.19 0.99
C GLU A 79 8.58 -17.91 -0.35
N ASN A 80 7.54 -17.92 -1.20
CA ASN A 80 7.54 -18.74 -2.40
C ASN A 80 8.31 -18.11 -3.59
N LYS A 81 8.22 -16.78 -3.73
CA LYS A 81 8.80 -16.04 -4.86
C LYS A 81 9.12 -14.60 -4.43
N PRO A 82 10.20 -14.39 -3.65
CA PRO A 82 10.51 -13.08 -3.06
C PRO A 82 10.60 -11.94 -4.09
N GLU A 83 11.06 -12.24 -5.30
CA GLU A 83 11.15 -11.29 -6.40
C GLU A 83 9.80 -10.71 -6.84
N ASN A 84 8.68 -11.35 -6.49
CA ASN A 84 7.35 -10.80 -6.76
C ASN A 84 6.96 -9.65 -5.84
N CYS A 85 7.67 -9.46 -4.71
CA CYS A 85 7.34 -8.47 -3.70
C CYS A 85 8.29 -7.27 -3.75
N LEU A 86 7.73 -6.13 -4.13
CA LEU A 86 8.46 -4.90 -4.40
C LEU A 86 8.40 -3.94 -3.20
N PRO A 87 9.45 -3.14 -2.98
CA PRO A 87 9.61 -2.31 -1.79
C PRO A 87 8.67 -1.09 -1.75
N GLN A 88 8.05 -0.70 -2.87
CA GLN A 88 7.41 0.61 -3.00
C GLN A 88 6.06 0.59 -3.73
N GLU A 89 5.16 1.43 -3.22
CA GLU A 89 3.82 1.73 -3.76
C GLU A 89 3.87 2.65 -5.00
N PRO A 90 2.83 2.66 -5.87
CA PRO A 90 1.48 2.10 -5.65
C PRO A 90 1.37 0.58 -5.83
N ASN A 91 2.47 -0.09 -6.22
CA ASN A 91 2.46 -1.50 -6.52
C ASN A 91 3.56 -2.25 -5.77
N GLN A 92 3.23 -2.73 -4.57
CA GLN A 92 4.03 -3.70 -3.81
C GLN A 92 4.20 -5.08 -4.46
N CYS A 93 3.58 -5.31 -5.62
CA CYS A 93 3.70 -6.55 -6.37
C CYS A 93 4.30 -6.30 -7.75
N LEU A 94 5.07 -7.28 -8.22
CA LEU A 94 5.56 -7.34 -9.60
C LEU A 94 4.37 -7.30 -10.59
N LEU A 95 4.63 -6.79 -11.79
CA LEU A 95 3.63 -6.63 -12.84
C LEU A 95 2.85 -7.92 -13.09
N GLY A 96 1.52 -7.85 -13.04
CA GLY A 96 0.63 -9.00 -13.23
C GLY A 96 0.30 -9.78 -11.95
N HIS A 97 0.95 -9.46 -10.83
CA HIS A 97 0.72 -10.08 -9.53
C HIS A 97 -0.15 -9.21 -8.62
N ILE A 98 -0.98 -9.86 -7.81
CA ILE A 98 -1.90 -9.30 -6.82
C ILE A 98 -2.00 -10.21 -5.59
N GLY A 99 -2.77 -9.75 -4.60
CA GLY A 99 -3.13 -10.53 -3.42
C GLY A 99 -2.00 -10.64 -2.37
N PRO A 100 -2.24 -11.44 -1.32
CA PRO A 100 -1.25 -11.73 -0.28
C PRO A 100 0.03 -12.30 -0.89
N LEU A 101 1.17 -11.76 -0.45
CA LEU A 101 2.51 -12.16 -0.89
C LEU A 101 2.74 -12.09 -2.42
N CYS A 102 1.87 -11.41 -3.17
CA CYS A 102 1.93 -11.30 -4.63
C CYS A 102 1.90 -12.66 -5.36
N GLU A 103 1.21 -13.63 -4.78
CA GLU A 103 1.15 -15.02 -5.29
C GLU A 103 -0.02 -15.29 -6.22
N GLN A 104 -0.87 -14.30 -6.47
CA GLN A 104 -2.04 -14.42 -7.33
C GLN A 104 -1.84 -13.61 -8.60
N CYS A 105 -2.28 -14.14 -9.74
CA CYS A 105 -2.28 -13.39 -10.98
C CYS A 105 -3.51 -12.50 -11.08
N ASP A 106 -3.35 -11.32 -11.66
CA ASP A 106 -4.44 -10.40 -12.00
C ASP A 106 -5.23 -10.92 -13.20
N VAL A 107 -5.95 -12.03 -13.01
CA VAL A 107 -6.71 -12.73 -14.05
C VAL A 107 -7.81 -11.87 -14.66
N LEU A 108 -8.30 -10.89 -13.90
CA LEU A 108 -9.32 -9.94 -14.36
C LEU A 108 -8.70 -8.64 -14.86
N GLY A 109 -7.39 -8.43 -14.79
CA GLY A 109 -6.72 -7.18 -15.18
C GLY A 109 -7.25 -5.94 -14.47
N GLU A 110 -7.65 -6.05 -13.20
CA GLU A 110 -8.22 -4.95 -12.42
C GLU A 110 -7.16 -4.00 -11.87
N LYS A 111 -5.95 -4.50 -11.62
CA LYS A 111 -4.82 -3.71 -11.13
C LYS A 111 -3.92 -3.22 -12.27
N TRP A 112 -3.74 -4.06 -13.29
CA TRP A 112 -2.73 -3.84 -14.34
C TRP A 112 -3.33 -3.58 -15.74
N ASP A 113 -4.65 -3.45 -15.85
CA ASP A 113 -5.42 -3.27 -17.10
C ASP A 113 -5.27 -4.37 -18.17
N ILE A 114 -4.42 -5.36 -17.90
CA ILE A 114 -4.13 -6.53 -18.73
C ILE A 114 -4.42 -7.77 -17.88
N SER A 115 -5.02 -8.80 -18.49
CA SER A 115 -5.29 -10.05 -17.76
C SER A 115 -4.04 -10.91 -17.72
N TYR A 116 -3.69 -11.41 -16.54
CA TYR A 116 -2.54 -12.30 -16.31
C TYR A 116 -3.00 -13.67 -15.81
N SER A 117 -2.41 -14.74 -16.33
CA SER A 117 -2.69 -16.11 -15.90
C SER A 117 -1.42 -16.75 -15.34
N SER A 118 -1.60 -17.70 -14.42
CA SER A 118 -0.48 -18.42 -13.83
C SER A 118 0.21 -19.31 -14.85
N THR A 119 1.54 -19.30 -14.84
CA THR A 119 2.38 -20.23 -15.58
C THR A 119 2.93 -21.36 -14.72
N GLY A 120 2.49 -21.46 -13.46
CA GLY A 120 3.13 -22.30 -12.43
C GLY A 120 4.20 -21.53 -11.65
N ASP A 121 4.72 -22.13 -10.58
CA ASP A 121 5.82 -21.59 -9.75
C ASP A 121 5.66 -20.13 -9.30
N TYR A 122 4.41 -19.76 -8.99
CA TYR A 122 4.01 -18.42 -8.57
C TYR A 122 4.33 -17.32 -9.59
N ASP A 123 4.49 -17.68 -10.87
CA ASP A 123 4.70 -16.74 -11.98
C ASP A 123 3.40 -16.45 -12.73
N CYS A 124 3.33 -15.24 -13.27
CA CYS A 124 2.19 -14.74 -14.04
C CYS A 124 2.63 -14.26 -15.43
N ALA A 125 1.90 -14.66 -16.46
CA ALA A 125 2.11 -14.20 -17.84
C ALA A 125 0.84 -13.55 -18.40
N PRO A 126 0.96 -12.55 -19.30
CA PRO A 126 -0.19 -11.96 -19.98
C PRO A 126 -1.00 -13.02 -20.73
N SER A 127 -2.31 -13.03 -20.52
CA SER A 127 -3.26 -14.02 -21.07
C SER A 127 -4.32 -13.42 -22.00
N GLY A 128 -4.42 -12.10 -22.05
CA GLY A 128 -5.28 -11.38 -23.00
C GLY A 128 -5.37 -9.88 -22.68
N ILE A 129 -5.58 -9.06 -23.72
CA ILE A 129 -5.89 -7.63 -23.57
C ILE A 129 -7.38 -7.52 -23.22
N LYS A 130 -7.74 -6.70 -22.24
CA LYS A 130 -9.15 -6.29 -22.07
C LYS A 130 -9.60 -5.59 -23.34
N TYR A 131 -10.47 -6.22 -24.13
CA TYR A 131 -11.20 -5.48 -25.15
C TYR A 131 -12.15 -4.54 -24.42
N VAL A 132 -11.75 -3.27 -24.28
CA VAL A 132 -12.70 -2.21 -23.95
C VAL A 132 -13.69 -2.21 -25.11
N THR A 133 -14.90 -2.71 -24.87
CA THR A 133 -16.01 -2.51 -25.80
C THR A 133 -16.25 -1.01 -25.86
N ALA A 134 -15.68 -0.34 -26.85
CA ALA A 134 -16.13 0.99 -27.21
C ALA A 134 -17.62 0.87 -27.52
N ASP A 135 -18.46 1.62 -26.80
CA ASP A 135 -19.89 1.71 -27.05
C ASP A 135 -20.16 1.82 -28.56
N ILE A 136 -20.74 0.77 -29.16
CA ILE A 136 -21.02 0.69 -30.62
C ILE A 136 -22.24 1.55 -30.99
N THR A 137 -22.65 2.50 -30.14
CA THR A 137 -23.85 3.32 -30.36
C THR A 137 -23.71 4.39 -31.45
N PHE A 138 -22.55 4.49 -32.12
CA PHE A 138 -22.31 5.49 -33.19
C PHE A 138 -22.25 4.97 -34.63
N LEU A 139 -22.41 3.66 -34.89
CA LEU A 139 -22.29 3.10 -36.25
C LEU A 139 -23.60 2.65 -36.91
N MET A 140 -24.73 3.28 -36.60
CA MET A 140 -25.94 3.16 -37.44
C MET A 140 -26.71 4.47 -37.50
N LYS A 141 -26.25 5.42 -38.32
CA LYS A 141 -27.18 6.36 -38.95
C LYS A 141 -27.31 5.98 -40.43
N PRO A 142 -28.50 5.54 -40.89
CA PRO A 142 -28.72 5.34 -42.31
C PRO A 142 -28.70 6.71 -43.00
N ASN A 143 -27.80 6.89 -43.97
CA ASN A 143 -27.89 8.01 -44.88
C ASN A 143 -29.10 7.76 -45.78
N ILE A 144 -30.05 8.70 -45.71
CA ILE A 144 -31.21 8.81 -46.60
C ILE A 144 -30.75 9.29 -47.98
#